data_AF-A0A098VR73-F1
#
_entry.id   AF-A0A098VR73-F1
#
_cell.length_a   1.000
_cell.length_b   1.000
_cell.length_c   1.000
_cell.angle_alpha   90.00
_cell.angle_beta   90.00
_cell.angle_gamma   90.00
#
_symmetry.space_group_name_H-M   'P 1'
#
loop_
_entity.id
_entity.type
_entity.pdbx_description
1 polymer ?
#
loop_
_entity_poly.entity_id
_entity_poly.type
_entity_poly.pdbx_seq_one_letter_code
_entity_poly.pdbx_strand_id
1 'polypeptide(L)'
;MPLTTAEMNSNEHWYNSSSTSFFIIPGGRDQPFVQDFSGRNLDNLKKYLTTGGIYIGICAGAYVASSFIRFEEGNSPYEVIGPRWNLVPCVAVGSLFPGTFHYNYPMVGDEISAERSEQQVKVPTAIRLDHEMPSLYCTDTVSIWSDLGFLAHYNGGPHFQDIRFPCHIHAWYDMAGEMLPAVVSSTYGQGSVFLFGFHIENRAPISDLNLRVAFCRSMLLK
;
A
#
# COMPACT_ATOMS: atom_id res chain seq x y z
N MET A 1 -5.39 11.38 16.79
CA MET A 1 -6.32 10.24 16.68
C MET A 1 -6.71 10.11 15.20
N PRO A 2 -6.94 8.89 14.67
CA PRO A 2 -7.49 8.73 13.34
C PRO A 2 -8.86 9.43 13.27
N LEU A 3 -9.15 10.12 12.17
CA LEU A 3 -10.44 10.75 11.96
C LEU A 3 -11.45 9.68 11.53
N THR A 4 -12.63 9.69 12.13
CA THR A 4 -13.79 8.94 11.67
C THR A 4 -14.33 9.54 10.36
N THR A 5 -15.09 8.74 9.59
CA THR A 5 -15.79 9.23 8.40
C THR A 5 -16.69 10.43 8.71
N ALA A 6 -17.33 10.45 9.89
CA ALA A 6 -18.15 11.56 10.34
C ALA A 6 -17.35 12.84 10.57
N GLU A 7 -16.17 12.73 11.20
CA GLU A 7 -15.26 13.86 11.41
C GLU A 7 -14.64 14.36 10.10
N MET A 8 -14.33 13.47 9.16
CA MET A 8 -13.85 13.84 7.83
C MET A 8 -14.92 14.58 7.01
N ASN A 9 -16.19 14.23 7.20
CA ASN A 9 -17.31 14.91 6.55
C ASN A 9 -17.62 16.28 7.17
N SER A 10 -17.31 16.48 8.46
CA SER A 10 -17.58 17.74 9.17
C SER A 10 -16.39 18.71 9.19
N ASN A 11 -15.18 18.25 8.84
CA ASN A 11 -13.96 19.06 8.84
C ASN A 11 -13.37 19.16 7.42
N GLU A 12 -13.58 20.28 6.74
CA GLU A 12 -13.12 20.43 5.36
C GLU A 12 -11.59 20.66 5.22
N HIS A 13 -10.84 20.79 6.31
CA HIS A 13 -9.42 21.13 6.23
C HIS A 13 -8.50 19.94 5.99
N TRP A 14 -8.93 18.70 6.25
CA TRP A 14 -8.02 17.54 6.16
C TRP A 14 -7.52 17.27 4.73
N TYR A 15 -8.29 17.64 3.71
CA TYR A 15 -7.92 17.45 2.31
C TYR A 15 -7.16 18.65 1.72
N ASN A 16 -6.73 19.61 2.55
CA ASN A 16 -5.80 20.67 2.15
C ASN A 16 -4.35 20.19 2.33
N SER A 17 -3.61 20.09 1.23
CA SER A 17 -2.22 19.63 1.20
C SER A 17 -1.24 20.52 1.98
N SER A 18 -1.60 21.80 2.21
CA SER A 18 -0.79 22.72 3.01
C SER A 18 -0.90 22.47 4.53
N SER A 19 -1.96 21.80 4.98
CA SER A 19 -2.19 21.49 6.40
C SER A 19 -2.04 20.00 6.75
N THR A 20 -2.04 19.12 5.75
CA THR A 20 -1.96 17.66 5.95
C THR A 20 -0.72 17.09 5.27
N SER A 21 0.26 16.66 6.07
CA SER A 21 1.52 16.11 5.55
C SER A 21 1.33 14.76 4.84
N PHE A 22 0.51 13.87 5.40
CA PHE A 22 0.24 12.54 4.84
C PHE A 22 -1.20 12.11 5.15
N PHE A 23 -1.85 11.47 4.18
CA PHE A 23 -3.09 10.72 4.38
C PHE A 23 -2.77 9.22 4.36
N ILE A 24 -3.07 8.52 5.46
CA ILE A 24 -2.67 7.11 5.63
C ILE A 24 -3.91 6.25 5.79
N ILE A 25 -4.02 5.18 4.99
CA ILE A 25 -4.97 4.08 5.24
C ILE A 25 -4.19 2.86 5.72
N PRO A 26 -4.41 2.41 6.97
CA PRO A 26 -3.69 1.28 7.55
C PRO A 26 -4.22 -0.06 7.01
N GLY A 27 -3.62 -1.16 7.48
CA GLY A 27 -4.18 -2.48 7.26
C GLY A 27 -5.56 -2.68 7.89
N GLY A 28 -6.27 -3.71 7.44
CA GLY A 28 -7.66 -3.96 7.81
C GLY A 28 -8.37 -4.86 6.82
N ARG A 29 -9.66 -4.65 6.62
CA ARG A 29 -10.42 -5.25 5.51
C ARG A 29 -10.64 -4.19 4.43
N ASP A 30 -10.44 -4.55 3.18
CA ASP A 30 -10.63 -3.66 2.02
C ASP A 30 -12.10 -3.20 1.88
N GLN A 31 -13.06 -4.12 2.01
CA GLN A 31 -14.48 -3.83 1.75
C GLN A 31 -15.09 -2.69 2.60
N PRO A 32 -14.87 -2.63 3.94
CA PRO A 32 -15.32 -1.50 4.74
C PRO A 32 -14.81 -0.14 4.25
N PHE A 33 -13.55 -0.04 3.81
CA PHE A 33 -13.04 1.23 3.26
C PHE A 33 -13.76 1.59 1.95
N VAL A 34 -14.01 0.63 1.06
CA VAL A 34 -14.74 0.90 -0.19
C VAL A 34 -16.18 1.36 0.10
N GLN A 35 -16.83 0.77 1.10
CA GLN A 35 -18.22 1.09 1.48
C GLN A 35 -18.31 2.45 2.18
N ASP A 36 -17.49 2.67 3.21
CA ASP A 36 -17.58 3.84 4.09
C ASP A 36 -16.83 5.06 3.56
N PHE A 37 -15.75 4.84 2.81
CA PHE A 37 -14.91 5.89 2.22
C PHE A 37 -15.21 6.03 0.72
N SER A 38 -16.43 6.45 0.42
CA SER A 38 -16.94 6.62 -0.94
C SER A 38 -17.48 8.04 -1.19
N GLY A 39 -17.87 8.31 -2.44
CA GLY A 39 -18.43 9.60 -2.84
C GLY A 39 -17.53 10.79 -2.50
N ARG A 40 -18.08 11.76 -1.74
CA ARG A 40 -17.42 13.02 -1.39
C ARG A 40 -16.05 12.82 -0.72
N ASN A 41 -15.89 11.79 0.11
CA ASN A 41 -14.61 11.54 0.79
C ASN A 41 -13.53 11.09 -0.19
N LEU A 42 -13.89 10.23 -1.14
CA LEU A 42 -12.98 9.83 -2.21
C LEU A 42 -12.64 11.00 -3.14
N ASP A 43 -13.62 11.86 -3.46
CA ASP A 43 -13.38 13.06 -4.26
C ASP A 43 -12.45 14.05 -3.54
N ASN A 44 -12.63 14.23 -2.23
CA ASN A 44 -11.75 15.04 -1.39
C ASN A 44 -10.33 14.47 -1.33
N LEU A 45 -10.18 13.13 -1.21
CA LEU A 45 -8.87 12.49 -1.28
C LEU A 45 -8.20 12.72 -2.64
N LYS A 46 -8.94 12.61 -3.73
CA LYS A 46 -8.42 12.90 -5.07
C LYS A 46 -8.01 14.37 -5.23
N LYS A 47 -8.76 15.30 -4.62
CA LYS A 47 -8.40 16.73 -4.56
C LYS A 47 -7.12 16.96 -3.75
N TYR A 48 -7.01 16.34 -2.57
CA TYR A 48 -5.81 16.36 -1.75
C TYR A 48 -4.58 15.92 -2.55
N LEU A 49 -4.67 14.78 -3.25
CA LEU A 49 -3.60 14.30 -4.11
C LEU A 49 -3.32 15.24 -5.28
N THR A 50 -4.35 15.72 -5.97
CA THR A 50 -4.18 16.62 -7.12
C THR A 50 -3.44 17.91 -6.75
N THR A 51 -3.52 18.33 -5.49
CA THR A 51 -2.88 19.54 -4.93
C THR A 51 -1.55 19.27 -4.20
N GLY A 52 -0.92 18.12 -4.42
CA GLY A 52 0.41 17.80 -3.87
C GLY A 52 0.41 16.97 -2.60
N GLY A 53 -0.76 16.49 -2.18
CA GLY A 53 -0.88 15.60 -1.03
C GLY A 53 -0.17 14.26 -1.22
N ILE A 54 0.13 13.58 -0.11
CA ILE A 54 0.80 12.28 -0.11
C ILE A 54 -0.11 11.24 0.53
N TYR A 55 -0.40 10.17 -0.21
CA TYR A 55 -1.15 9.02 0.27
C TYR A 55 -0.21 7.85 0.58
N ILE A 56 -0.43 7.20 1.72
CA ILE A 56 0.24 5.96 2.10
C ILE A 56 -0.83 4.91 2.37
N GLY A 57 -0.88 3.87 1.54
CA GLY A 57 -1.78 2.73 1.70
C GLY A 57 -1.02 1.51 2.18
N ILE A 58 -1.42 0.92 3.30
CA ILE A 58 -0.78 -0.27 3.87
C ILE A 58 -1.77 -1.42 3.88
N CYS A 59 -1.38 -2.58 3.34
CA CYS A 59 -2.22 -3.78 3.28
C CYS A 59 -3.60 -3.48 2.66
N ALA A 60 -4.68 -3.36 3.46
CA ALA A 60 -6.00 -2.93 2.99
C ALA A 60 -5.96 -1.57 2.29
N GLY A 61 -5.20 -0.60 2.79
CA GLY A 61 -4.95 0.67 2.12
C GLY A 61 -4.28 0.51 0.75
N ALA A 62 -3.39 -0.46 0.59
CA ALA A 62 -2.76 -0.76 -0.69
C ALA A 62 -3.75 -1.37 -1.70
N TYR A 63 -4.63 -2.26 -1.24
CA TYR A 63 -5.70 -2.82 -2.07
C TYR A 63 -6.65 -1.75 -2.59
N VAL A 64 -7.22 -0.91 -1.71
CA VAL A 64 -8.24 0.08 -2.12
C VAL A 64 -7.71 1.15 -3.07
N ALA A 65 -6.44 1.51 -2.97
CA ALA A 65 -5.82 2.52 -3.82
C ALA A 65 -5.35 1.98 -5.18
N SER A 66 -5.25 0.66 -5.34
CA SER A 66 -4.89 0.02 -6.60
C SER A 66 -6.00 0.16 -7.66
N SER A 67 -5.73 -0.22 -8.90
CA SER A 67 -6.74 -0.20 -9.97
C SER A 67 -7.71 -1.37 -9.88
N PHE A 68 -7.22 -2.50 -9.38
CA PHE A 68 -7.96 -3.76 -9.28
C PHE A 68 -7.39 -4.62 -8.15
N ILE A 69 -8.24 -5.45 -7.54
CA ILE A 69 -7.85 -6.45 -6.55
C ILE A 69 -8.11 -7.86 -7.06
N ARG A 70 -7.20 -8.78 -6.73
CA ARG A 70 -7.42 -10.23 -6.74
C ARG A 70 -6.97 -10.80 -5.40
N PHE A 71 -7.88 -10.85 -4.44
CA PHE A 71 -7.62 -11.40 -3.11
C PHE A 71 -8.26 -12.78 -2.99
N GLU A 72 -7.49 -13.79 -2.61
CA GLU A 72 -7.94 -15.18 -2.41
C GLU A 72 -8.76 -15.70 -3.60
N GLU A 73 -8.31 -15.41 -4.83
CA GLU A 73 -8.96 -15.85 -6.08
C GLU A 73 -9.05 -17.39 -6.13
N GLY A 74 -10.26 -17.91 -6.34
CA GLY A 74 -10.58 -19.33 -6.28
C GLY A 74 -10.87 -19.87 -4.87
N ASN A 75 -10.73 -19.06 -3.82
CA ASN A 75 -10.91 -19.50 -2.42
C ASN A 75 -12.16 -18.86 -1.78
N SER A 76 -13.32 -19.43 -2.08
CA SER A 76 -14.60 -19.05 -1.45
C SER A 76 -14.67 -19.52 0.02
N PRO A 77 -15.17 -18.72 0.98
CA PRO A 77 -15.87 -17.43 0.82
C PRO A 77 -14.97 -16.20 0.94
N TYR A 78 -13.65 -16.35 0.89
CA TYR A 78 -12.68 -15.27 1.15
C TYR A 78 -12.37 -14.41 -0.08
N GLU A 79 -12.71 -14.91 -1.26
CA GLU A 79 -12.46 -14.27 -2.55
C GLU A 79 -12.99 -12.83 -2.61
N VAL A 80 -12.11 -11.90 -3.00
CA VAL A 80 -12.47 -10.53 -3.36
C VAL A 80 -11.78 -10.13 -4.66
N ILE A 81 -12.56 -10.02 -5.73
CA ILE A 81 -12.09 -9.67 -7.06
C ILE A 81 -12.87 -8.46 -7.55
N GLY A 82 -12.19 -7.42 -8.05
CA GLY A 82 -12.88 -6.29 -8.67
C GLY A 82 -12.10 -4.98 -8.75
N PRO A 83 -12.71 -3.94 -9.35
CA PRO A 83 -12.09 -2.63 -9.48
C PRO A 83 -11.95 -1.92 -8.13
N ARG A 84 -10.95 -1.05 -8.02
CA ARG A 84 -10.66 -0.22 -6.84
C ARG A 84 -10.47 1.24 -7.23
N TRP A 85 -10.07 2.12 -6.31
CA TRP A 85 -10.09 3.58 -6.53
C TRP A 85 -9.16 4.06 -7.64
N ASN A 86 -8.24 3.20 -8.09
CA ASN A 86 -7.35 3.47 -9.21
C ASN A 86 -6.53 4.75 -8.99
N LEU A 87 -5.98 4.90 -7.79
CA LEU A 87 -4.98 5.93 -7.48
C LEU A 87 -3.60 5.52 -8.00
N VAL A 88 -3.34 4.21 -8.06
CA VAL A 88 -2.17 3.61 -8.68
C VAL A 88 -2.61 2.61 -9.77
N PRO A 89 -2.08 2.70 -11.00
CA PRO A 89 -2.46 1.85 -12.12
C PRO A 89 -1.76 0.47 -12.05
N CYS A 90 -2.05 -0.29 -10.99
CA CYS A 90 -1.58 -1.67 -10.79
C CYS A 90 -2.71 -2.58 -10.30
N VAL A 91 -2.52 -3.89 -10.43
CA VAL A 91 -3.37 -4.92 -9.82
C VAL A 91 -2.72 -5.33 -8.50
N ALA A 92 -3.47 -5.23 -7.40
CA ALA A 92 -3.05 -5.75 -6.10
C ALA A 92 -3.52 -7.19 -5.96
N VAL A 93 -2.58 -8.12 -5.83
CA VAL A 93 -2.83 -9.55 -5.75
C VAL A 93 -2.45 -10.04 -4.36
N GLY A 94 -3.33 -10.82 -3.75
CA GLY A 94 -3.01 -11.49 -2.51
C GLY A 94 -4.01 -12.59 -2.16
N SER A 95 -3.93 -13.17 -0.97
CA SER A 95 -2.74 -13.05 -0.12
C SER A 95 -1.50 -13.68 -0.81
N LEU A 96 -0.30 -13.42 -0.29
CA LEU A 96 0.94 -14.05 -0.72
C LEU A 96 0.95 -15.56 -0.45
N PHE A 97 0.13 -16.01 0.51
CA PHE A 97 0.02 -17.40 0.91
C PHE A 97 -1.44 -17.83 0.77
N PRO A 98 -1.94 -18.03 -0.47
CA PRO A 98 -3.34 -18.39 -0.72
C PRO A 98 -3.77 -19.61 0.10
N GLY A 99 -5.00 -19.57 0.63
CA GLY A 99 -5.56 -20.68 1.41
C GLY A 99 -5.10 -20.75 2.87
N THR A 100 -4.25 -19.81 3.32
CA THR A 100 -3.86 -19.71 4.74
C THR A 100 -4.78 -18.81 5.57
N PHE A 101 -5.73 -18.12 4.92
CA PHE A 101 -6.71 -17.26 5.58
C PHE A 101 -7.97 -18.05 5.96
N HIS A 102 -8.23 -18.13 7.27
CA HIS A 102 -9.49 -18.65 7.80
C HIS A 102 -10.17 -17.60 8.69
N TYR A 103 -11.39 -17.18 8.34
CA TYR A 103 -12.27 -16.48 9.28
C TYR A 103 -13.07 -17.54 10.04
N ASN A 104 -13.22 -17.37 11.36
CA ASN A 104 -14.18 -18.16 12.11
C ASN A 104 -15.60 -17.81 11.61
N TYR A 105 -16.30 -18.80 11.04
CA TYR A 105 -17.71 -18.68 10.61
C TYR A 105 -18.54 -19.72 11.40
N PRO A 106 -19.74 -19.39 11.92
CA PRO A 106 -20.57 -18.22 11.63
C PRO A 106 -20.23 -16.99 12.50
N MET A 107 -20.51 -15.81 11.95
CA MET A 107 -20.40 -14.51 12.63
C MET A 107 -21.35 -14.46 13.84
N VAL A 108 -20.85 -14.80 15.03
CA VAL A 108 -21.57 -14.63 16.29
C VAL A 108 -21.01 -13.38 16.99
N GLY A 109 -21.74 -12.27 16.89
CA GLY A 109 -21.39 -10.99 17.53
C GLY A 109 -20.39 -10.14 16.73
N ASP A 110 -20.26 -8.87 17.13
CA ASP A 110 -19.41 -7.84 16.50
C ASP A 110 -17.88 -8.08 16.65
N GLU A 111 -17.47 -9.26 17.17
CA GLU A 111 -16.07 -9.61 17.36
C GLU A 111 -15.54 -10.48 16.20
N ILE A 112 -14.68 -9.86 15.39
CA ILE A 112 -13.98 -10.51 14.29
C ILE A 112 -12.71 -11.18 14.83
N SER A 113 -12.75 -12.49 15.06
CA SER A 113 -11.50 -13.30 15.15
C SER A 113 -11.28 -14.02 13.82
N ALA A 114 -10.41 -13.44 13.00
CA ALA A 114 -9.75 -14.18 11.94
C ALA A 114 -8.58 -14.92 12.60
N GLU A 115 -8.51 -16.24 12.48
CA GLU A 115 -7.24 -16.92 12.75
C GLU A 115 -6.30 -16.59 11.59
N ARG A 116 -5.61 -15.46 11.73
CA ARG A 116 -4.58 -15.03 10.79
C ARG A 116 -3.28 -15.67 11.26
N SER A 117 -2.66 -16.45 10.40
CA SER A 117 -1.26 -16.79 10.65
C SER A 117 -0.45 -15.51 10.47
N GLU A 118 -0.08 -14.86 11.58
CA GLU A 118 0.90 -13.78 11.53
C GLU A 118 2.20 -14.37 11.03
N GLN A 119 2.65 -13.87 9.88
CA GLN A 119 3.87 -14.34 9.25
C GLN A 119 4.85 -13.18 9.14
N GLN A 120 6.14 -13.51 9.12
CA GLN A 120 7.19 -12.56 8.80
C GLN A 120 7.69 -12.87 7.40
N VAL A 121 7.85 -11.83 6.60
CA VAL A 121 8.40 -11.92 5.25
C VAL A 121 9.68 -11.09 5.18
N LYS A 122 10.69 -11.61 4.48
CA LYS A 122 11.89 -10.84 4.15
C LYS A 122 11.53 -9.89 3.00
N VAL A 123 11.80 -8.61 3.21
CA VAL A 123 11.58 -7.56 2.22
C VAL A 123 12.91 -6.99 1.77
N PRO A 124 13.46 -7.41 0.62
CA PRO A 124 14.55 -6.70 -0.03
C PRO A 124 14.08 -5.32 -0.53
N THR A 125 14.87 -4.30 -0.24
CA THR A 125 14.65 -2.94 -0.75
C THR A 125 15.61 -2.67 -1.90
N ALA A 126 15.13 -2.06 -2.98
CA ALA A 126 16.05 -1.43 -3.93
C ALA A 126 16.43 -0.07 -3.39
N ILE A 127 17.74 0.17 -3.27
CA ILE A 127 18.26 1.51 -3.07
C ILE A 127 18.41 2.12 -4.47
N ARG A 128 17.49 3.00 -4.82
CA ARG A 128 17.60 3.78 -6.05
C ARG A 128 18.61 4.91 -5.83
N LEU A 129 19.82 4.76 -6.37
CA LEU A 129 20.82 5.83 -6.42
C LEU A 129 20.56 6.67 -7.68
N ASP A 130 19.71 7.68 -7.57
CA ASP A 130 19.49 8.61 -8.69
C ASP A 130 20.66 9.59 -8.81
N HIS A 131 21.53 9.38 -9.80
CA HIS A 131 22.33 10.47 -10.39
C HIS A 131 21.56 10.99 -11.61
N GLU A 132 20.87 12.12 -11.41
CA GLU A 132 20.37 13.09 -12.39
C GLU A 132 19.83 12.57 -13.74
N MET A 133 18.51 12.67 -13.95
CA MET A 133 17.92 12.55 -15.29
C MET A 133 18.34 13.72 -16.18
N PRO A 134 18.68 13.45 -17.45
CA PRO A 134 17.75 13.88 -18.48
C PRO A 134 17.54 12.86 -19.62
N SER A 135 16.32 12.92 -20.16
CA SER A 135 15.84 12.43 -21.46
C SER A 135 15.51 10.95 -21.65
N LEU A 136 14.32 10.77 -22.22
CA LEU A 136 13.71 9.63 -22.91
C LEU A 136 14.49 8.30 -22.94
N TYR A 137 13.81 7.26 -22.46
CA TYR A 137 14.21 5.83 -22.48
C TYR A 137 15.53 5.54 -21.76
N CYS A 138 15.46 5.30 -20.44
CA CYS A 138 16.58 4.70 -19.71
C CYS A 138 16.26 3.22 -19.47
N THR A 139 16.90 2.35 -20.26
CA THR A 139 16.78 0.89 -20.19
C THR A 139 17.68 0.25 -19.14
N ASP A 140 18.52 1.00 -18.43
CA ASP A 140 19.51 0.40 -17.53
C ASP A 140 19.46 1.05 -16.14
N THR A 141 18.47 0.63 -15.35
CA THR A 141 18.50 0.86 -13.90
C THR A 141 19.44 -0.19 -13.32
N VAL A 142 20.63 0.22 -12.86
CA VAL A 142 21.48 -0.66 -12.03
C VAL A 142 20.85 -0.70 -10.65
N SER A 143 19.89 -1.61 -10.46
CA SER A 143 19.36 -1.96 -9.15
C SER A 143 20.49 -2.62 -8.36
N ILE A 144 21.10 -1.90 -7.42
CA ILE A 144 21.98 -2.53 -6.45
C ILE A 144 21.07 -3.32 -5.51
N TRP A 145 20.93 -4.62 -5.77
CA TRP A 145 20.34 -5.57 -4.83
C TRP A 145 21.24 -5.62 -3.61
N SER A 146 20.92 -4.85 -2.58
CA SER A 146 21.62 -4.97 -1.32
C SER A 146 21.03 -6.14 -0.55
N ASP A 147 21.87 -7.04 -0.01
CA ASP A 147 21.44 -8.12 0.91
C ASP A 147 20.80 -7.60 2.22
N LEU A 148 20.77 -6.28 2.40
CA LEU A 148 20.19 -5.48 3.50
C LEU A 148 18.65 -5.47 3.50
N GLY A 149 18.01 -6.61 3.20
CA GLY A 149 16.56 -6.75 3.42
C GLY A 149 16.21 -6.68 4.91
N PHE A 150 14.96 -6.34 5.22
CA PHE A 150 14.46 -6.35 6.59
C PHE A 150 13.28 -7.31 6.77
N LEU A 151 13.04 -7.73 8.00
CA LEU A 151 11.85 -8.52 8.35
C LEU A 151 10.67 -7.59 8.59
N ALA A 152 9.59 -7.81 7.85
CA ALA A 152 8.34 -7.08 7.97
C ALA A 152 7.22 -7.98 8.46
N HIS A 153 6.26 -7.41 9.19
CA HIS A 153 5.02 -8.11 9.51
C HIS A 153 4.17 -8.26 8.26
N TYR A 154 3.73 -9.49 8.00
CA TYR A 154 2.82 -9.82 6.93
C TYR A 154 1.48 -10.28 7.50
N ASN A 155 0.40 -9.70 7.00
CA ASN A 155 -0.96 -10.05 7.41
C ASN A 155 -1.96 -9.91 6.26
N GLY A 156 -1.68 -10.60 5.14
CA GLY A 156 -2.61 -10.73 4.01
C GLY A 156 -2.56 -9.59 2.99
N GLY A 157 -1.58 -8.70 3.10
CA GLY A 157 -1.42 -7.61 2.13
C GLY A 157 -0.90 -8.08 0.77
N PRO A 158 -0.97 -7.20 -0.25
CA PRO A 158 -0.73 -7.58 -1.63
C PRO A 158 0.75 -7.64 -2.02
N HIS A 159 1.05 -8.38 -3.09
CA HIS A 159 2.04 -7.95 -4.08
C HIS A 159 1.36 -7.28 -5.28
N PHE A 160 2.14 -6.62 -6.13
CA PHE A 160 1.61 -5.83 -7.25
C PHE A 160 1.96 -6.44 -8.61
N GLN A 161 0.99 -6.49 -9.51
CA GLN A 161 1.08 -6.96 -10.90
C GLN A 161 0.51 -5.91 -11.87
N ASP A 162 0.68 -6.13 -13.17
CA ASP A 162 0.19 -5.26 -14.25
C ASP A 162 0.50 -3.77 -14.01
N ILE A 163 1.72 -3.51 -13.51
CA ILE A 163 2.18 -2.19 -13.09
C ILE A 163 2.43 -1.34 -14.33
N ARG A 164 1.67 -0.25 -14.48
CA ARG A 164 1.77 0.67 -15.62
C ARG A 164 2.37 2.00 -15.22
N PHE A 165 3.03 2.67 -16.16
CA PHE A 165 3.52 4.04 -15.98
C PHE A 165 2.37 4.97 -15.51
N PRO A 166 2.60 5.91 -14.57
CA PRO A 166 3.89 6.33 -13.98
C PRO A 166 4.26 5.60 -12.67
N CYS A 167 3.91 4.33 -12.54
CA CYS A 167 4.21 3.56 -11.34
C CYS A 167 5.67 3.08 -11.29
N HIS A 168 6.27 3.09 -10.10
CA HIS A 168 7.62 2.66 -9.79
C HIS A 168 7.62 1.61 -8.68
N ILE A 169 8.53 0.63 -8.75
CA ILE A 169 8.70 -0.41 -7.72
C ILE A 169 9.88 -0.02 -6.82
N HIS A 170 9.71 -0.17 -5.51
CA HIS A 170 10.71 0.20 -4.49
C HIS A 170 11.20 -0.97 -3.65
N ALA A 171 10.37 -2.00 -3.48
CA ALA A 171 10.70 -3.17 -2.69
C ALA A 171 9.99 -4.40 -3.23
N TRP A 172 10.49 -5.57 -2.87
CA TRP A 172 9.97 -6.88 -3.25
C TRP A 172 9.80 -7.75 -2.01
N TYR A 173 8.94 -8.76 -2.10
CA TYR A 173 8.98 -9.93 -1.24
C TYR A 173 9.95 -10.93 -1.85
N ASP A 174 10.80 -11.52 -1.02
CA ASP A 174 11.59 -12.69 -1.39
C ASP A 174 10.82 -13.95 -0.96
N MET A 175 10.11 -14.55 -1.92
CA MET A 175 9.33 -15.77 -1.72
C MET A 175 10.14 -16.96 -2.22
N ALA A 176 11.17 -17.34 -1.45
CA ALA A 176 12.09 -18.43 -1.78
C ALA A 176 12.74 -18.28 -3.17
N GLY A 177 13.19 -17.07 -3.49
CA GLY A 177 13.82 -16.74 -4.78
C GLY A 177 12.87 -16.18 -5.84
N GLU A 178 11.56 -16.23 -5.60
CA GLU A 178 10.60 -15.47 -6.42
C GLU A 178 10.44 -14.05 -5.86
N MET A 179 10.79 -13.05 -6.69
CA MET A 179 10.77 -11.64 -6.32
C MET A 179 9.45 -10.98 -6.73
N LEU A 180 8.55 -10.77 -5.77
CA LEU A 180 7.23 -10.18 -6.02
C LEU A 180 7.19 -8.70 -5.59
N PRO A 181 6.75 -7.75 -6.44
CA PRO A 181 6.71 -6.33 -6.05
C PRO A 181 5.89 -6.09 -4.78
N ALA A 182 6.52 -5.58 -3.72
CA ALA A 182 5.93 -5.40 -2.39
C ALA A 182 5.68 -3.94 -2.03
N VAL A 183 6.39 -2.99 -2.66
CA VAL A 183 6.12 -1.56 -2.53
C VAL A 183 6.14 -0.93 -3.90
N VAL A 184 5.07 -0.20 -4.22
CA VAL A 184 4.97 0.59 -5.45
C VAL A 184 4.57 2.02 -5.15
N SER A 185 4.93 2.95 -6.03
CA SER A 185 4.43 4.33 -5.96
C SER A 185 4.02 4.86 -7.33
N SER A 186 3.06 5.76 -7.37
CA SER A 186 2.70 6.52 -8.57
C SER A 186 2.40 7.97 -8.21
N THR A 187 2.49 8.84 -9.21
CA THR A 187 1.95 10.21 -9.10
C THR A 187 0.44 10.21 -9.33
N TYR A 188 -0.28 11.09 -8.63
CA TYR A 188 -1.69 11.39 -8.89
C TYR A 188 -1.90 12.91 -8.86
N GLY A 189 -2.04 13.53 -10.04
CA GLY A 189 -1.91 14.98 -10.17
C GLY A 189 -0.52 15.44 -9.73
N GLN A 190 -0.44 16.39 -8.79
CA GLN A 190 0.83 16.85 -8.20
C GLN A 190 1.27 16.01 -7.00
N GLY A 191 0.42 15.12 -6.50
CA GLY A 191 0.65 14.32 -5.31
C GLY A 191 1.33 12.99 -5.60
N SER A 192 1.71 12.32 -4.51
CA SER A 192 2.36 11.00 -4.54
C SER A 192 1.56 9.97 -3.77
N VAL A 193 1.49 8.75 -4.31
CA VAL A 193 0.75 7.64 -3.73
C VAL A 193 1.72 6.48 -3.54
N PHE A 194 1.91 6.01 -2.31
CA PHE A 194 2.77 4.88 -1.97
C PHE A 194 1.92 3.72 -1.42
N LEU A 195 2.11 2.53 -1.97
CA LEU A 195 1.37 1.33 -1.57
C LEU A 195 2.36 0.31 -1.01
N PHE A 196 2.07 -0.16 0.21
CA PHE A 196 2.87 -1.14 0.93
C PHE A 196 2.08 -2.43 1.11
N GLY A 197 2.65 -3.53 0.63
CA GLY A 197 2.08 -4.85 0.83
C GLY A 197 2.18 -5.35 2.28
N PHE A 198 3.18 -4.90 3.02
CA PHE A 198 3.49 -5.35 4.38
C PHE A 198 3.22 -4.26 5.40
N HIS A 199 3.15 -4.67 6.67
CA HIS A 199 2.82 -3.77 7.77
C HIS A 199 4.07 -3.11 8.33
N ILE A 200 4.28 -1.84 7.97
CA ILE A 200 5.29 -0.96 8.58
C ILE A 200 4.79 -0.34 9.88
N GLU A 201 3.49 -0.39 10.13
CA GLU A 201 2.81 0.14 11.32
C GLU A 201 2.84 -0.84 12.51
N ASN A 202 3.12 -2.12 12.26
CA ASN A 202 3.23 -3.14 13.30
C ASN A 202 4.66 -3.20 13.84
N ARG A 203 4.81 -3.30 15.17
CA ARG A 203 6.11 -3.47 15.82
C ARG A 203 6.60 -4.90 15.65
N ALA A 204 7.66 -5.10 14.85
CA ALA A 204 8.52 -6.27 15.01
C ALA A 204 9.29 -6.17 16.33
N PRO A 205 9.58 -7.28 17.04
CA PRO A 205 10.49 -7.25 18.18
C PRO A 205 11.85 -6.72 17.72
N ILE A 206 12.23 -5.53 18.21
CA ILE A 206 13.37 -4.74 17.72
C ILE A 206 14.67 -5.25 18.35
N SER A 207 15.51 -5.89 17.55
CA SER A 207 16.97 -5.75 17.68
C SER A 207 17.62 -5.11 16.44
N ASP A 208 17.02 -5.26 15.24
CA ASP A 208 17.72 -4.91 13.98
C ASP A 208 16.94 -4.01 12.99
N LEU A 209 15.74 -3.53 13.33
CA LEU A 209 14.93 -2.75 12.39
C LEU A 209 15.26 -1.24 12.41
N ASN A 210 16.37 -0.86 11.79
CA ASN A 210 16.64 0.53 11.40
C ASN A 210 15.98 0.85 10.04
N LEU A 211 14.64 0.84 9.98
CA LEU A 211 13.95 1.36 8.79
C LEU A 211 14.02 2.89 8.78
N ARG A 212 15.14 3.44 8.30
CA ARG A 212 15.24 4.87 7.97
C ARG A 212 14.57 5.08 6.61
N VAL A 213 13.26 5.33 6.60
CA VAL A 213 12.57 5.80 5.40
C VAL A 213 13.03 7.24 5.14
N ALA A 214 14.08 7.40 4.33
CA ALA A 214 14.52 8.70 3.86
C ALA A 214 13.77 9.02 2.56
N PHE A 215 12.73 9.83 2.63
CA PHE A 215 12.19 10.46 1.43
C PHE A 215 13.16 11.56 1.00
N CYS A 216 13.75 11.43 -0.19
CA CYS A 216 14.58 12.51 -0.74
C CYS A 216 13.70 13.75 -0.92
N ARG A 217 14.11 14.88 -0.31
CA ARG A 217 13.34 16.13 -0.31
C ARG A 217 13.04 16.65 -1.73
N SER A 218 13.86 16.28 -2.72
CA SER A 218 13.64 16.63 -4.14
C SER A 218 12.50 15.85 -4.82
N MET A 219 11.99 14.78 -4.21
CA MET A 219 10.78 14.07 -4.66
C MET A 219 9.49 14.62 -4.03
N LEU A 220 9.59 15.42 -2.96
CA LEU A 220 8.46 15.95 -2.19
C LEU A 220 8.08 17.39 -2.57
N LEU A 221 8.87 18.04 -3.41
CA LEU A 221 8.64 19.41 -3.86
C LEU A 221 8.83 19.49 -5.38
N LYS A 222 7.71 19.66 -6.08
CA LYS A 222 7.65 20.41 -7.34
C LYS A 222 6.55 21.45 -7.19
#